data_AF-A0A537Q0Z4-F1
#
_entry.id   AF-A0A537Q0Z4-F1
#
_cell.length_a   1.000
_cell.length_b   1.000
_cell.length_c   1.000
_cell.angle_alpha   90.00
_cell.angle_beta   90.00
_cell.angle_gamma   90.00
#
_symmetry.space_group_name_H-M   'P 1'
#
loop_
_entity.id
_entity.type
_entity.pdbx_description
1 polymer ?
#
loop_
_entity_poly.entity_id
_entity_poly.type
_entity_poly.pdbx_seq_one_letter_code
_entity_poly.pdbx_strand_id
1 'polypeptide(L)'
;MVLISATNATVRKVFDTSSNAWLELQWVLFSMVFLLCSPWTLLVNEHIRIDIVNNALPKRVRNIIDVVGHALFLLPLTLLMIVTGLPFFLRSYEINEQSMNAGGLPQWPAKSLVLLGFSLLFLQGISELVKRVAIMRGLIPDTATVTAHEVVVEEAKRLIEDITAETH
;
A
#
# COMPACT_ATOMS: atom_id res chain seq x y z
N MET A 1 -6.66 14.26 5.10
CA MET A 1 -7.82 14.26 4.18
C MET A 1 -9.00 14.98 4.78
N VAL A 2 -9.57 14.47 5.88
CA VAL A 2 -10.85 14.93 6.45
C VAL A 2 -10.86 16.43 6.74
N LEU A 3 -9.81 16.97 7.37
CA LEU A 3 -9.74 18.41 7.69
C LEU A 3 -9.72 19.30 6.44
N ILE A 4 -8.99 18.90 5.39
CA ILE A 4 -8.86 19.66 4.15
C ILE A 4 -10.16 19.59 3.33
N SER A 5 -10.79 18.40 3.28
CA SER A 5 -12.10 18.23 2.63
C SER A 5 -13.22 18.97 3.37
N ALA A 6 -13.21 18.99 4.71
CA ALA A 6 -14.18 19.74 5.52
C ALA A 6 -14.03 21.25 5.35
N THR A 7 -12.79 21.76 5.36
CA THR A 7 -12.51 23.18 5.11
C THR A 7 -12.90 23.58 3.68
N ASN A 8 -12.55 22.80 2.67
CA ASN A 8 -12.93 23.06 1.28
C ASN A 8 -14.46 23.04 1.08
N ALA A 9 -15.17 22.08 1.69
CA ALA A 9 -16.64 22.02 1.65
C ALA A 9 -17.29 23.23 2.32
N THR A 10 -16.71 23.71 3.43
CA THR A 10 -17.17 24.91 4.14
C THR A 10 -16.94 26.17 3.31
N VAL A 11 -15.74 26.34 2.74
CA VAL A 11 -15.41 27.47 1.85
C VAL A 11 -16.29 27.47 0.61
N ARG A 12 -16.53 26.31 -0.01
CA ARG A 12 -17.41 26.18 -1.18
C ARG A 12 -18.86 26.52 -0.88
N LYS A 13 -19.31 26.31 0.36
CA LYS A 13 -20.68 26.62 0.80
C LYS A 13 -20.86 28.09 1.23
N VAL A 14 -19.76 28.77 1.57
CA VAL A 14 -19.77 30.16 2.07
C VAL A 14 -19.35 31.17 1.02
N PHE A 15 -18.47 30.82 0.07
CA PHE A 15 -17.84 31.78 -0.86
C PHE A 15 -18.07 31.50 -2.35
N ASP A 16 -18.83 30.46 -2.71
CA ASP A 16 -19.19 30.07 -4.10
C ASP A 16 -18.01 29.96 -5.10
N THR A 17 -16.78 30.00 -4.59
CA THR A 17 -15.52 29.86 -5.34
C THR A 17 -14.97 28.47 -5.08
N SER A 18 -15.21 27.57 -6.03
CA SER A 18 -14.57 26.26 -6.11
C SER A 18 -13.19 26.42 -6.76
N SER A 19 -12.14 26.68 -5.97
CA SER A 19 -10.79 26.74 -6.52
C SER A 19 -10.33 25.33 -6.89
N ASN A 20 -10.01 25.12 -8.19
CA ASN A 20 -9.59 23.82 -8.73
C ASN A 20 -8.34 23.26 -8.02
N ALA A 21 -7.49 24.12 -7.45
CA ALA A 21 -6.36 23.72 -6.61
C ALA A 21 -6.79 22.87 -5.41
N TRP A 22 -7.88 23.22 -4.71
CA TRP A 22 -8.30 22.46 -3.53
C TRP A 22 -8.79 21.06 -3.89
N LEU A 23 -9.39 20.91 -5.07
CA LEU A 23 -9.83 19.63 -5.60
C LEU A 23 -8.62 18.78 -6.02
N GLU A 24 -7.66 19.35 -6.76
CA GLU A 24 -6.42 18.67 -7.12
C GLU A 24 -5.62 18.22 -5.89
N LEU A 25 -5.51 19.08 -4.88
CA LEU A 25 -4.84 18.76 -3.62
C LEU A 25 -5.47 17.53 -2.95
N GLN A 26 -6.80 17.41 -2.97
CA GLN A 26 -7.49 16.25 -2.40
C GLN A 26 -7.09 14.94 -3.11
N TRP A 27 -6.93 14.96 -4.44
CA TRP A 27 -6.52 13.79 -5.21
C TRP A 27 -5.06 13.41 -4.96
N VAL A 28 -4.17 14.40 -4.88
CA VAL A 28 -2.76 14.18 -4.52
C VAL A 28 -2.63 13.59 -3.13
N LEU A 29 -3.36 14.15 -2.18
CA LEU A 29 -3.39 13.72 -0.81
C LEU A 29 -4.01 12.33 -0.64
N PHE A 30 -5.08 12.01 -1.37
CA PHE A 30 -5.61 10.65 -1.45
C PHE A 30 -4.56 9.68 -1.99
N SER A 31 -3.93 10.01 -3.13
CA SER A 31 -2.90 9.19 -3.75
C SER A 31 -1.70 8.97 -2.82
N MET A 32 -1.29 10.01 -2.08
CA MET A 32 -0.23 9.94 -1.07
C MET A 32 -0.51 8.88 -0.01
N VAL A 33 -1.73 8.84 0.53
CA VAL A 33 -2.11 7.84 1.54
C VAL A 33 -1.99 6.43 0.95
N PHE A 34 -2.60 6.16 -0.21
CA PHE A 34 -2.59 4.82 -0.79
C PHE A 34 -1.19 4.36 -1.24
N LEU A 35 -0.42 5.22 -1.90
CA LEU A 35 0.93 4.90 -2.37
C LEU A 35 1.91 4.68 -1.21
N LEU A 36 1.81 5.46 -0.14
CA LEU A 36 2.68 5.31 1.02
C LEU A 36 2.24 4.17 1.95
N CYS A 37 0.94 3.83 2.01
CA CYS A 37 0.46 2.69 2.78
C CYS A 37 0.71 1.35 2.06
N SER A 38 0.76 1.32 0.73
CA SER A 38 0.95 0.08 -0.05
C SER A 38 2.17 -0.77 0.38
N PRO A 39 3.38 -0.19 0.59
CA PRO A 39 4.52 -0.92 1.16
C PRO A 39 4.22 -1.49 2.55
N TRP A 40 3.50 -0.75 3.40
CA TRP A 40 3.10 -1.22 4.73
C TRP A 40 2.14 -2.40 4.64
N THR A 41 1.14 -2.35 3.75
CA THR A 41 0.21 -3.47 3.52
C THR A 41 0.95 -4.73 3.04
N LEU A 42 1.99 -4.55 2.22
CA LEU A 42 2.86 -5.66 1.80
C LEU A 42 3.66 -6.23 2.98
N LEU A 43 4.13 -5.37 3.90
CA LEU A 43 4.84 -5.79 5.12
C LEU A 43 3.96 -6.61 6.07
N VAL A 44 2.71 -6.22 6.25
CA VAL A 44 1.74 -6.94 7.10
C VAL A 44 1.20 -8.20 6.40
N ASN A 45 1.60 -8.47 5.15
CA ASN A 45 1.13 -9.63 4.38
C ASN A 45 -0.41 -9.67 4.21
N GLU A 46 -1.06 -8.49 4.29
CA GLU A 46 -2.49 -8.24 4.04
C GLU A 46 -2.79 -7.95 2.56
N HIS A 47 -1.77 -8.05 1.68
CA HIS A 47 -2.02 -8.06 0.25
C HIS A 47 -3.00 -9.21 -0.03
N ILE A 48 -4.13 -8.93 -0.70
CA ILE A 48 -5.26 -9.85 -0.88
C ILE A 48 -4.74 -11.19 -1.43
N ARG A 49 -4.42 -12.12 -0.54
CA ARG A 49 -4.11 -13.50 -0.87
C ARG A 49 -5.45 -14.19 -0.89
N ILE A 50 -5.66 -15.07 -1.86
CA ILE A 50 -6.86 -15.92 -1.86
C ILE A 50 -6.65 -16.92 -0.72
N ASP A 51 -6.98 -16.53 0.50
CA ASP A 51 -6.68 -17.29 1.73
C ASP A 51 -7.26 -18.71 1.67
N ILE A 52 -8.35 -18.91 0.93
CA ILE A 52 -8.97 -20.21 0.65
C ILE A 52 -8.04 -21.10 -0.19
N VAL A 53 -7.48 -20.57 -1.28
CA VAL A 53 -6.54 -21.31 -2.16
C VAL A 53 -5.23 -21.56 -1.42
N ASN A 54 -4.81 -20.59 -0.63
CA ASN A 54 -3.61 -20.69 0.16
C ASN A 54 -3.72 -21.82 1.19
N ASN A 55 -4.82 -21.94 1.93
CA ASN A 55 -5.00 -23.00 2.94
C ASN A 55 -5.11 -24.40 2.33
N ALA A 56 -5.51 -24.52 1.07
CA ALA A 56 -5.54 -25.80 0.35
C ALA A 56 -4.17 -26.26 -0.17
N LEU A 57 -3.17 -25.37 -0.24
CA LEU A 57 -1.87 -25.67 -0.86
C LEU A 57 -0.77 -26.03 0.17
N PRO A 58 0.15 -26.96 -0.16
CA PRO A 58 1.31 -27.26 0.68
C PRO A 58 2.19 -26.02 0.89
N LYS A 59 2.76 -25.85 2.10
CA LYS A 59 3.65 -24.73 2.47
C LYS A 59 4.76 -24.45 1.44
N ARG A 60 5.33 -25.51 0.85
CA ARG A 60 6.38 -25.40 -0.18
C ARG A 60 5.88 -24.75 -1.47
N VAL A 61 4.68 -25.12 -1.93
CA VAL A 61 4.09 -24.59 -3.17
C VAL A 61 3.68 -23.13 -2.96
N ARG A 62 3.09 -22.80 -1.80
CA ARG A 62 2.75 -21.42 -1.42
C ARG A 62 3.98 -20.50 -1.48
N ASN A 63 5.08 -20.92 -0.85
CA ASN A 63 6.31 -20.13 -0.82
C ASN A 63 6.91 -19.91 -2.22
N ILE A 64 6.87 -20.94 -3.09
CA ILE A 64 7.34 -20.81 -4.48
C ILE A 64 6.48 -19.81 -5.25
N ILE A 65 5.15 -19.93 -5.16
CA ILE A 65 4.22 -19.01 -5.84
C ILE A 65 4.48 -17.57 -5.39
N ASP A 66 4.61 -17.35 -4.08
CA ASP A 66 4.85 -16.00 -3.57
C ASP A 66 6.20 -15.44 -4.03
N VAL A 67 7.27 -16.25 -4.00
CA VAL A 67 8.60 -15.83 -4.47
C VAL A 67 8.59 -15.51 -5.96
N VAL A 68 7.97 -16.37 -6.77
CA VAL A 68 7.83 -16.15 -8.23
C VAL A 68 6.97 -14.93 -8.52
N GLY A 69 5.86 -14.76 -7.80
CA GLY A 69 4.98 -13.59 -7.92
C GLY A 69 5.71 -12.28 -7.60
N HIS A 70 6.46 -12.25 -6.49
CA HIS A 70 7.25 -11.07 -6.13
C HIS A 70 8.38 -10.81 -7.13
N ALA A 71 9.09 -11.86 -7.56
CA ALA A 71 10.24 -11.72 -8.45
C ALA A 71 9.88 -11.38 -9.90
N LEU A 72 8.77 -11.92 -10.44
CA LEU A 72 8.40 -11.74 -11.85
C LEU A 72 7.33 -10.67 -12.08
N PHE A 73 6.47 -10.39 -11.11
CA PHE A 73 5.42 -9.39 -11.28
C PHE A 73 5.73 -8.13 -10.49
N LEU A 74 5.92 -8.24 -9.17
CA LEU A 74 6.05 -7.05 -8.31
C LEU A 74 7.35 -6.29 -8.56
N LEU A 75 8.51 -6.96 -8.53
CA LEU A 75 9.81 -6.29 -8.71
C LEU A 75 9.97 -5.68 -10.11
N PRO A 76 9.63 -6.38 -11.23
CA PRO A 76 9.78 -5.79 -12.56
C PRO A 76 8.81 -4.63 -12.78
N LEU A 77 7.57 -4.73 -12.27
CA LEU A 77 6.60 -3.65 -12.34
C LEU A 77 7.08 -2.41 -11.58
N THR A 78 7.47 -2.58 -10.32
CA THR A 78 7.93 -1.48 -9.47
C THR A 78 9.21 -0.85 -10.03
N LEU A 79 10.15 -1.66 -10.53
CA LEU A 79 11.35 -1.18 -11.21
C LEU A 79 11.02 -0.38 -12.48
N LEU A 80 10.13 -0.89 -13.33
CA LEU A 80 9.69 -0.19 -14.54
C LEU A 80 9.06 1.17 -14.19
N MET A 81 8.21 1.22 -13.16
CA MET A 81 7.60 2.46 -12.69
C MET A 81 8.63 3.46 -12.14
N ILE A 82 9.69 3.00 -11.47
CA ILE A 82 10.77 3.87 -10.98
C ILE A 82 11.60 4.41 -12.16
N VAL A 83 12.03 3.53 -13.08
CA VAL A 83 12.89 3.90 -14.22
C VAL A 83 12.17 4.86 -15.16
N THR A 84 10.88 4.64 -15.42
CA THR A 84 10.07 5.54 -16.27
C THR A 84 9.56 6.76 -15.52
N GLY A 85 9.27 6.62 -14.24
CA GLY A 85 8.77 7.70 -13.38
C GLY A 85 9.83 8.74 -13.02
N LEU A 86 11.10 8.35 -12.89
CA LEU A 86 12.20 9.26 -12.56
C LEU A 86 12.40 10.39 -13.61
N PRO A 87 12.58 10.11 -14.92
CA PRO A 87 12.71 11.18 -15.92
C PRO A 87 11.42 11.98 -16.08
N PHE A 88 10.25 11.36 -15.85
CA PHE A 88 8.97 12.04 -15.89
C PHE A 88 8.81 13.06 -14.74
N PHE A 89 9.25 12.69 -13.54
CA PHE A 89 9.32 13.59 -12.39
C PHE A 89 10.34 14.70 -12.59
N LEU A 90 11.57 14.37 -13.00
CA LEU A 90 12.64 15.35 -13.20
C LEU A 90 12.24 16.42 -14.22
N ARG A 91 11.68 16.02 -15.37
CA ARG A 91 11.18 16.98 -16.37
C ARG A 91 10.11 17.90 -15.79
N SER A 92 9.16 17.36 -15.03
CA SER A 92 8.08 18.13 -14.41
C SER A 92 8.60 19.12 -13.36
N TYR A 93 9.64 18.73 -12.62
CA TYR A 93 10.32 19.56 -11.64
C TYR A 93 11.09 20.71 -12.29
N GLU A 94 11.85 20.42 -13.35
CA GLU A 94 12.65 21.41 -14.10
C GLU A 94 11.79 22.51 -14.74
N ILE A 95 10.65 22.13 -15.34
CA ILE A 95 9.75 23.09 -15.98
C ILE A 95 8.73 23.69 -15.01
N ASN A 96 8.79 23.32 -13.72
CA ASN A 96 7.80 23.63 -12.69
C ASN A 96 6.35 23.52 -13.22
N GLU A 97 6.03 22.34 -13.74
CA GLU A 97 4.78 22.08 -14.46
C GLU A 97 3.56 22.46 -13.62
N GLN A 98 2.78 23.42 -14.11
CA GLN A 98 1.53 23.85 -13.50
C GLN A 98 0.38 23.06 -14.08
N SER A 99 -0.63 22.79 -13.25
CA SER A 99 -1.88 22.22 -13.76
C SER A 99 -2.55 23.16 -14.76
N MET A 100 -3.17 22.56 -15.79
CA MET A 100 -3.87 23.26 -16.87
C MET A 100 -5.17 23.93 -16.42
N ASN A 101 -5.57 23.72 -15.17
CA ASN A 101 -6.75 24.32 -14.56
C ASN A 101 -6.46 25.75 -14.06
N ALA A 102 -7.47 26.63 -14.12
CA ALA A 102 -7.36 28.00 -13.60
C ALA A 102 -7.00 28.00 -12.10
N GLY A 103 -5.82 28.54 -11.77
CA GLY A 103 -5.24 28.52 -10.42
C GLY A 103 -4.71 27.16 -9.96
N GLY A 104 -4.36 26.27 -10.88
CA GLY A 104 -3.95 24.89 -10.63
C GLY A 104 -2.63 24.74 -9.86
N LEU A 105 -2.45 23.59 -9.20
CA LEU A 105 -1.26 23.31 -8.39
C LEU A 105 -0.07 22.86 -9.25
N PRO A 106 1.17 23.03 -8.73
CA PRO A 106 2.33 22.36 -9.30
C PRO A 106 2.10 20.85 -9.32
N GLN A 107 2.34 20.20 -10.47
CA GLN A 107 2.11 18.76 -10.64
C GLN A 107 3.31 17.91 -10.19
N TRP A 108 4.49 18.51 -10.07
CA TRP A 108 5.72 17.81 -9.66
C TRP A 108 5.61 17.09 -8.30
N PRO A 109 4.88 17.58 -7.26
CA PRO A 109 4.75 16.86 -6.00
C PRO A 109 3.97 15.56 -6.16
N ALA A 110 2.91 15.54 -6.98
CA ALA A 110 2.13 14.34 -7.26
C ALA A 110 2.98 13.27 -7.97
N LYS A 111 3.79 13.69 -8.96
CA LYS A 111 4.71 12.81 -9.68
C LYS A 111 5.84 12.29 -8.77
N SER A 112 6.32 13.13 -7.84
CA SER A 112 7.31 12.73 -6.83
C SER A 112 6.77 11.66 -5.89
N LEU A 113 5.49 11.76 -5.50
CA LEU A 113 4.82 10.80 -4.62
C LEU A 113 4.69 9.43 -5.26
N VAL A 114 4.41 9.38 -6.57
CA VAL A 114 4.41 8.13 -7.35
C VAL A 114 5.80 7.50 -7.31
N LEU A 115 6.84 8.28 -7.61
CA LEU A 115 8.23 7.80 -7.57
C LEU A 115 8.62 7.28 -6.18
N LEU A 116 8.31 8.03 -5.11
CA LEU A 116 8.56 7.65 -3.72
C LEU A 116 7.80 6.38 -3.33
N GLY A 117 6.50 6.30 -3.62
CA GLY A 117 5.67 5.14 -3.29
C GLY A 117 6.15 3.86 -3.95
N PHE A 118 6.46 3.90 -5.25
CA PHE A 118 7.00 2.74 -5.96
C PHE A 118 8.43 2.38 -5.51
N SER A 119 9.26 3.36 -5.15
CA SER A 119 10.61 3.12 -4.61
C SER A 119 10.55 2.39 -3.26
N LEU A 120 9.67 2.84 -2.36
CA LEU A 120 9.44 2.18 -1.07
C LEU A 120 8.85 0.77 -1.27
N LEU A 121 7.92 0.61 -2.20
CA LEU A 121 7.32 -0.69 -2.51
C LEU A 121 8.34 -1.67 -3.09
N PHE A 122 9.25 -1.21 -3.94
CA PHE A 122 10.36 -2.01 -4.47
C PHE A 122 11.29 -2.49 -3.35
N LEU A 123 11.71 -1.57 -2.46
CA LEU A 123 12.56 -1.91 -1.32
C LEU A 123 11.88 -2.93 -0.39
N GLN A 124 10.59 -2.73 -0.12
CA GLN A 124 9.80 -3.67 0.66
C GLN A 124 9.66 -5.03 -0.03
N GLY A 125 9.44 -5.05 -1.35
CA GLY A 125 9.37 -6.26 -2.15
C GLY A 125 10.66 -7.07 -2.09
N ILE A 126 11.82 -6.41 -2.11
CA ILE A 126 13.12 -7.07 -1.91
C ILE A 126 13.24 -7.66 -0.50
N SER A 127 12.87 -6.89 0.53
CA SER A 127 12.92 -7.36 1.92
C SER A 127 12.08 -8.63 2.12
N GLU A 128 10.87 -8.65 1.55
CA GLU A 128 9.98 -9.81 1.62
C GLU A 128 10.51 -11.01 0.82
N LEU A 129 11.09 -10.77 -0.36
CA LEU A 129 11.72 -11.81 -1.16
C LEU A 129 12.88 -12.48 -0.41
N VAL A 130 13.76 -11.69 0.22
CA VAL A 130 14.90 -12.19 1.00
C VAL A 130 14.42 -13.01 2.20
N LYS A 131 13.43 -12.51 2.95
CA LYS A 131 12.81 -13.24 4.07
C LYS A 131 12.23 -14.59 3.63
N ARG A 132 11.48 -14.62 2.53
CA ARG A 132 10.90 -15.86 1.98
C ARG A 132 11.97 -16.87 1.54
N VAL A 133 13.04 -16.40 0.90
CA VAL A 133 14.17 -17.26 0.54
C VAL A 133 14.87 -17.83 1.77
N ALA A 134 15.04 -17.04 2.83
CA ALA A 134 15.62 -17.51 4.09
C ALA A 134 14.74 -18.57 4.78
N ILE A 135 13.41 -18.38 4.79
CA ILE A 135 12.44 -19.37 5.32
C ILE A 135 12.51 -20.67 4.51
N MET A 136 12.55 -20.61 3.18
CA MET A 136 12.67 -21.80 2.32
C MET A 136 13.97 -22.57 2.55
N ARG A 137 15.06 -21.87 2.93
CA ARG A 137 16.35 -22.47 3.30
C ARG A 137 16.39 -22.98 4.75
N GLY A 138 15.33 -22.78 5.54
CA GLY A 138 15.27 -23.18 6.95
C GLY A 138 16.13 -22.33 7.89
N LEU A 139 16.55 -21.12 7.47
CA LEU A 139 17.42 -20.24 8.25
C LEU A 139 16.65 -19.42 9.31
N ILE A 140 15.34 -19.19 9.09
CA ILE A 140 14.49 -18.35 9.94
C ILE A 140 13.13 -19.04 10.11
N PRO A 141 12.52 -19.07 11.32
CA PRO A 141 11.18 -19.58 11.53
C PRO A 141 10.12 -18.72 10.81
N ASP A 142 9.14 -19.38 10.19
CA ASP A 142 8.03 -18.72 9.50
C ASP A 142 7.11 -18.03 10.52
N THR A 143 7.37 -16.75 10.76
CA THR A 143 6.62 -15.94 11.75
C THR A 143 5.33 -15.38 11.12
N ALA A 144 5.24 -15.30 9.79
CA ALA A 144 4.15 -14.62 9.09
C ALA A 144 2.84 -15.42 9.06
N THR A 145 2.91 -16.75 9.18
CA THR A 145 1.70 -17.60 9.29
C THR A 145 1.16 -17.67 10.73
N VAL A 146 2.01 -17.37 11.72
CA VAL A 146 1.67 -17.47 13.14
C VAL A 146 0.76 -16.31 13.56
N THR A 147 1.03 -15.08 13.11
CA THR A 147 0.28 -13.88 13.57
C THR A 147 -1.21 -13.92 13.24
N ALA A 148 -1.59 -14.29 12.02
CA ALA A 148 -3.01 -14.32 11.62
C ALA A 148 -3.76 -15.50 12.28
N HIS A 149 -3.12 -16.67 12.39
CA HIS A 149 -3.72 -17.82 13.04
C HIS A 149 -3.86 -17.59 14.55
N GLU A 150 -2.86 -17.00 15.21
CA GLU A 150 -2.94 -16.66 16.64
C GLU A 150 -4.03 -15.63 16.93
N VAL A 151 -4.21 -14.61 16.08
CA VAL A 151 -5.29 -13.62 16.25
C VAL A 151 -6.66 -14.29 16.11
N VAL A 152 -6.87 -15.13 15.10
CA VAL A 152 -8.13 -15.86 14.91
C VAL A 152 -8.37 -16.87 16.03
N VAL A 153 -7.34 -17.55 16.50
CA VAL A 153 -7.43 -18.50 17.61
C VAL A 153 -7.75 -17.78 18.92
N GLU A 154 -7.18 -16.61 19.17
CA GLU A 154 -7.52 -15.82 20.36
C GLU A 154 -8.91 -15.18 20.27
N GLU A 155 -9.34 -14.74 19.10
CA GLU A 155 -10.70 -14.25 18.90
C GLU A 155 -11.72 -15.39 19.08
N ALA A 156 -11.43 -16.59 18.56
CA ALA A 156 -12.24 -17.78 18.77
C ALA A 156 -12.29 -18.20 20.25
N LYS A 157 -11.17 -18.13 20.99
CA LYS A 157 -11.16 -18.40 22.44
C LYS A 157 -12.00 -17.39 23.22
N ARG A 158 -11.89 -16.10 22.91
CA ARG A 158 -12.71 -15.05 23.55
C ARG A 158 -14.20 -15.27 23.31
N LEU A 159 -14.59 -15.61 22.08
CA LEU A 159 -15.98 -15.95 21.76
C LEU A 159 -16.47 -17.18 22.52
N ILE A 160 -15.62 -18.21 22.67
CA ILE A 160 -15.97 -19.39 23.46
C ILE A 160 -16.14 -19.01 24.94
N GLU A 161 -15.24 -18.21 25.52
CA GLU A 161 -15.35 -17.71 26.89
C GLU A 161 -16.65 -16.92 27.12
N ASP A 162 -16.99 -15.99 26.23
CA ASP A 162 -18.23 -15.20 26.30
C ASP A 162 -19.49 -16.09 26.25
N ILE A 163 -19.52 -17.09 25.35
CA ILE A 163 -20.64 -18.04 25.26
C ILE A 163 -20.74 -18.89 26.54
N THR A 164 -19.63 -19.38 27.09
CA THR A 164 -19.65 -20.11 28.37
C THR A 164 -20.05 -19.24 29.56
N ALA A 165 -19.77 -17.94 29.52
CA ALA A 165 -20.16 -17.00 30.57
C ALA A 165 -21.66 -16.66 30.55
N GLU A 166 -22.30 -16.66 29.37
CA GLU A 166 -23.75 -16.45 29.22
C GLU A 166 -24.61 -17.70 29.53
N THR A 167 -23.99 -18.88 29.59
CA THR A 167 -24.72 -20.15 29.83
C THR A 167 -24.88 -20.49 31.33
N HIS A 168 -24.36 -19.65 32.22
CA HIS A 168 -24.47 -19.75 33.69
C HIS A 168 -25.35 -18.64 34.28
#